data_AF-A0A2K0T9W2-F1
#
_entry.id   AF-A0A2K0T9W2-F1
#
_cell.length_a   1.000
_cell.length_b   1.000
_cell.length_c   1.000
_cell.angle_alpha   90.00
_cell.angle_beta   90.00
_cell.angle_gamma   90.00
#
_symmetry.space_group_name_H-M   'P 1'
#
loop_
_entity.id
_entity.type
_entity.pdbx_description
1 polymer ?
#
loop_
_entity_poly.entity_id
_entity_poly.type
_entity_poly.pdbx_seq_one_letter_code
_entity_poly.pdbx_strand_id
1 'polypeptide(L)'
;MVHRNRALVRYIWLCLELEEYDCAKCAAAGRLTEDEMVEMYAINDTTNGPITAAFDNLFSVLSKWDPNGNLTLDISVYSHSDSKYWVKNLTFIPDTPSATICRIFHAIIDEAPFDSEQLELQWWDQLPLVPVVTKLFLRQQSRGRWRPDAFAHIFSRFPRLEELHYKSWREWDSMKRDTDRRSQYLFKSIQRFNLNLKRLAIFENFDQHYSAFQQRFMD
;
A
#
# COMPACT_ATOMS: atom_id res chain seq x y z
N MET A 1 -6.06 0.23 -34.29
CA MET A 1 -5.31 1.44 -34.71
C MET A 1 -5.46 2.51 -33.61
N VAL A 2 -4.60 2.57 -32.58
CA VAL A 2 -4.59 3.62 -31.52
C VAL A 2 -3.15 3.90 -31.02
N HIS A 3 -2.12 3.71 -31.84
CA HIS A 3 -0.73 3.98 -31.43
C HIS A 3 -0.39 5.48 -31.35
N ARG A 4 -1.17 6.34 -32.02
CA ARG A 4 -0.78 7.71 -32.35
C ARG A 4 -0.57 8.65 -31.15
N ASN A 5 -1.18 8.39 -30.00
CA ASN A 5 -1.10 9.32 -28.86
C ASN A 5 -0.32 8.78 -27.66
N ARG A 6 0.10 7.50 -27.65
CA ARG A 6 0.81 6.91 -26.49
C ARG A 6 2.13 7.62 -26.18
N ALA A 7 2.88 7.99 -27.22
CA ALA A 7 4.15 8.72 -27.08
C ALA A 7 4.01 10.13 -26.45
N LEU A 8 2.79 10.69 -26.44
CA LEU A 8 2.50 11.99 -25.85
C LEU A 8 2.08 11.90 -24.39
N VAL A 9 1.67 10.71 -23.92
CA VAL A 9 1.27 10.52 -22.52
C VAL A 9 2.50 10.52 -21.64
N ARG A 10 2.59 11.49 -20.73
CA ARG A 10 3.69 11.64 -19.76
C ARG A 10 3.32 11.30 -18.34
N TYR A 11 2.03 11.21 -18.06
CA TYR A 11 1.51 11.01 -16.71
C TYR A 11 0.23 10.18 -16.76
N ILE A 12 0.17 9.13 -15.95
CA ILE A 12 -1.01 8.30 -15.72
C ILE A 12 -1.23 8.26 -14.22
N TRP A 13 -2.47 8.50 -13.80
CA TRP A 13 -2.90 8.36 -12.42
C TRP A 13 -3.89 7.20 -12.33
N LEU A 14 -3.47 6.12 -11.67
CA LEU A 14 -4.34 5.03 -11.25
C LEU A 14 -4.93 5.40 -9.89
N CYS A 15 -6.24 5.63 -9.86
CA CYS A 15 -6.99 5.92 -8.65
C CYS A 15 -7.94 4.77 -8.37
N LEU A 16 -7.65 3.97 -7.34
CA LEU A 16 -8.48 2.84 -6.92
C LEU A 16 -9.37 3.28 -5.77
N GLU A 17 -10.67 3.26 -6.01
CA GLU A 17 -11.70 3.46 -5.00
C GLU A 17 -12.09 2.12 -4.40
N LEU A 18 -11.90 1.98 -3.08
CA LEU A 18 -12.33 0.83 -2.30
C LEU A 18 -13.74 1.06 -1.77
N GLU A 19 -14.45 -0.04 -1.53
CA GLU A 19 -15.78 0.00 -0.95
C GLU A 19 -15.81 0.77 0.38
N GLU A 20 -16.98 1.34 0.68
CA GLU A 20 -17.22 1.94 1.98
C GLU A 20 -17.33 0.86 3.05
N TYR A 21 -16.80 1.16 4.23
CA TYR A 21 -16.83 0.27 5.37
C TYR A 21 -17.37 1.02 6.60
N ASP A 22 -18.08 0.31 7.47
CA ASP A 22 -18.49 0.86 8.75
C ASP A 22 -17.42 0.61 9.82
N CYS A 23 -16.90 1.68 10.41
CA CYS A 23 -15.81 1.62 11.39
C CYS A 23 -16.34 1.48 12.83
N ALA A 24 -17.59 1.03 13.02
CA ALA A 24 -18.19 0.84 14.36
C ALA A 24 -17.36 -0.09 15.26
N LYS A 25 -16.71 -1.12 14.69
CA LYS A 25 -15.82 -2.04 15.41
C LYS A 25 -14.38 -1.52 15.58
N CYS A 26 -13.96 -0.51 14.82
CA CYS A 26 -12.60 0.06 14.91
C CYS A 26 -12.31 0.68 16.28
N ALA A 27 -13.35 1.17 16.98
CA ALA A 27 -13.25 1.88 18.25
C ALA A 27 -13.62 1.04 19.48
N ALA A 28 -13.89 -0.28 19.33
CA ALA A 28 -14.33 -1.09 20.46
C ALA A 28 -13.20 -1.23 21.51
N ALA A 29 -13.32 -0.55 22.65
CA ALA A 29 -12.33 -0.65 23.72
C ALA A 29 -12.38 -2.05 24.36
N GLY A 30 -11.29 -2.82 24.25
CA GLY A 30 -11.18 -4.14 24.87
C GLY A 30 -10.06 -5.00 24.30
N ARG A 31 -9.63 -6.02 25.05
CA ARG A 31 -8.75 -7.08 24.56
C ARG A 31 -9.56 -7.94 23.58
N LEU A 32 -9.10 -8.06 22.34
CA LEU A 32 -9.75 -8.88 21.33
C LEU A 32 -9.88 -10.33 21.83
N THR A 33 -11.04 -10.94 21.62
CA THR A 33 -11.16 -12.40 21.66
C THR A 33 -10.51 -13.00 20.41
N GLU A 34 -10.16 -14.29 20.45
CA GLU A 34 -9.61 -14.98 19.27
C GLU A 34 -10.57 -14.90 18.07
N ASP A 35 -11.88 -15.01 18.32
CA ASP A 35 -12.91 -14.90 17.28
C ASP A 35 -13.00 -13.48 16.70
N GLU A 36 -12.86 -12.43 17.52
CA GLU A 36 -12.83 -11.04 17.03
C GLU A 36 -11.55 -10.73 16.25
N MET A 37 -10.43 -11.38 16.58
CA MET A 37 -9.20 -11.30 15.77
C MET A 37 -9.44 -11.92 14.39
N VAL A 38 -10.03 -13.11 14.33
CA VAL A 38 -10.33 -13.81 13.06
C VAL A 38 -11.34 -13.02 12.22
N GLU A 39 -12.42 -12.50 12.80
CA GLU A 39 -13.36 -11.63 12.08
C GLU A 39 -12.71 -10.33 11.59
N MET A 40 -11.76 -9.75 12.34
CA MET A 40 -11.04 -8.54 11.91
C MET A 40 -10.26 -8.77 10.61
N TYR A 41 -9.61 -9.94 10.48
CA TYR A 41 -8.93 -10.34 9.24
C TYR A 41 -9.93 -10.68 8.12
N ALA A 42 -11.15 -11.13 8.47
CA ALA A 42 -12.17 -11.55 7.51
C ALA A 42 -13.04 -10.43 6.89
N ILE A 43 -13.02 -9.18 7.41
CA ILE A 43 -13.86 -8.08 6.88
C ILE A 43 -13.52 -7.71 5.41
N ASN A 44 -12.41 -8.17 4.85
CA ASN A 44 -11.89 -7.75 3.54
C ASN A 44 -11.98 -8.81 2.42
N ASP A 45 -12.77 -9.87 2.59
CA ASP A 45 -12.81 -10.99 1.62
C ASP A 45 -13.35 -10.57 0.22
N THR A 46 -14.04 -9.43 0.10
CA THR A 46 -14.66 -8.96 -1.15
C THR A 46 -13.92 -7.82 -1.88
N THR A 47 -12.93 -7.17 -1.27
CA THR A 47 -12.35 -5.90 -1.78
C THR A 47 -11.08 -6.03 -2.62
N ASN A 48 -10.44 -7.20 -2.65
CA ASN A 48 -9.08 -7.34 -3.20
C ASN A 48 -9.04 -7.79 -4.67
N GLY A 49 -10.10 -8.44 -5.16
CA GLY A 49 -10.26 -8.79 -6.58
C GLY A 49 -10.19 -7.59 -7.53
N PRO A 50 -10.85 -6.45 -7.23
CA PRO A 50 -10.74 -5.23 -8.04
C PRO A 50 -9.31 -4.66 -8.09
N ILE A 51 -8.55 -4.75 -7.00
CA ILE A 51 -7.17 -4.25 -6.94
C ILE A 51 -6.28 -5.09 -7.86
N THR A 52 -6.28 -6.41 -7.69
CA THR A 52 -5.43 -7.29 -8.50
C THR A 52 -5.78 -7.20 -9.98
N ALA A 53 -7.08 -7.15 -10.32
CA ALA A 53 -7.54 -6.94 -11.70
C ALA A 53 -7.09 -5.59 -12.27
N ALA A 54 -7.10 -4.51 -11.48
CA ALA A 54 -6.65 -3.21 -11.96
C ALA A 54 -5.14 -3.19 -12.25
N PHE A 55 -4.33 -3.79 -11.37
CA PHE A 55 -2.89 -3.91 -11.59
C PHE A 55 -2.57 -4.81 -12.79
N ASP A 56 -3.23 -5.97 -12.94
CA ASP A 56 -3.03 -6.85 -14.08
C ASP A 56 -3.33 -6.16 -15.41
N ASN A 57 -4.49 -5.50 -15.50
CA ASN A 57 -4.88 -4.75 -16.69
C ASN A 57 -3.90 -3.61 -17.00
N LEU A 58 -3.50 -2.84 -15.99
CA LEU A 58 -2.56 -1.74 -16.16
C LEU A 58 -1.21 -2.24 -16.68
N PHE A 59 -0.64 -3.28 -16.08
CA PHE A 59 0.66 -3.83 -16.46
C PHE A 59 0.61 -4.47 -17.84
N SER A 60 -0.48 -5.19 -18.15
CA SER A 60 -0.76 -5.75 -19.48
C SER A 60 -0.86 -4.70 -20.58
N VAL A 61 -1.35 -3.49 -20.26
CA VAL A 61 -1.41 -2.38 -21.21
C VAL A 61 -0.06 -1.69 -21.34
N LEU A 62 0.56 -1.29 -20.23
CA LEU A 62 1.79 -0.49 -20.24
C LEU A 62 3.03 -1.28 -20.68
N SER A 63 3.05 -2.60 -20.51
CA SER A 63 4.12 -3.46 -21.03
C SER A 63 4.24 -3.43 -22.56
N LYS A 64 3.14 -3.10 -23.26
CA LYS A 64 3.08 -2.98 -24.73
C LYS A 64 3.42 -1.58 -25.23
N TRP A 65 3.77 -0.65 -24.35
CA TRP A 65 4.11 0.71 -24.74
C TRP A 65 5.59 0.81 -25.07
N ASP A 66 5.88 1.57 -26.13
CA ASP A 66 7.24 1.83 -26.54
C ASP A 66 7.96 2.66 -25.46
N PRO A 67 9.18 2.27 -25.05
CA PRO A 67 9.85 2.88 -23.93
C PRO A 67 10.64 4.16 -24.31
N ASN A 68 10.48 4.74 -25.50
CA ASN A 68 11.24 5.92 -25.95
C ASN A 68 10.80 7.24 -25.32
N GLY A 69 10.38 7.22 -24.06
CA GLY A 69 9.97 8.41 -23.32
C GLY A 69 9.97 8.18 -21.81
N ASN A 70 9.68 9.26 -21.08
CA ASN A 70 9.48 9.23 -19.64
C ASN A 70 7.98 9.22 -19.35
N LEU A 71 7.52 8.18 -18.65
CA LEU A 71 6.17 8.10 -18.12
C LEU A 71 6.22 8.11 -16.59
N THR A 72 5.38 8.97 -16.02
CA THR A 72 5.09 8.97 -14.59
C THR A 72 3.83 8.15 -14.35
N LEU A 73 3.93 7.16 -13.46
CA LEU A 73 2.80 6.44 -12.91
C LEU A 73 2.57 6.93 -11.48
N ASP A 74 1.37 7.42 -11.22
CA ASP A 74 0.90 7.80 -9.89
C ASP A 74 -0.20 6.82 -9.48
N ILE A 75 -0.08 6.26 -8.28
CA ILE A 75 -1.02 5.28 -7.75
C ILE A 75 -1.55 5.81 -6.43
N SER A 76 -2.88 5.89 -6.35
CA SER A 76 -3.60 6.13 -5.11
C SER A 76 -4.68 5.09 -4.90
N VAL A 77 -4.85 4.72 -3.63
CA VAL A 77 -5.92 3.83 -3.18
C VAL A 77 -6.61 4.53 -2.01
N TYR A 78 -7.94 4.64 -2.05
CA TYR A 78 -8.73 5.32 -1.03
C TYR A 78 -10.10 4.67 -0.83
N SER A 79 -10.68 4.79 0.36
CA SER A 79 -12.11 4.57 0.58
C SER A 79 -12.76 5.88 1.01
N HIS A 80 -13.99 6.15 0.55
CA HIS A 80 -14.76 7.30 1.01
C HIS A 80 -14.97 7.29 2.54
N SER A 81 -15.02 6.09 3.14
CA SER A 81 -15.10 5.88 4.59
C SER A 81 -13.87 6.41 5.34
N ASP A 82 -12.70 6.48 4.71
CA ASP A 82 -11.51 7.07 5.33
C ASP A 82 -11.74 8.54 5.67
N SER A 83 -12.38 9.32 4.79
CA SER A 83 -12.69 10.72 5.09
C SER A 83 -13.72 10.89 6.23
N LYS A 84 -14.59 9.89 6.41
CA LYS A 84 -15.69 9.89 7.39
C LYS A 84 -15.23 9.47 8.77
N TYR A 85 -14.43 8.42 8.86
CA TYR A 85 -14.02 7.79 10.13
C TYR A 85 -12.55 8.00 10.46
N TRP A 86 -11.69 8.13 9.47
CA TRP A 86 -10.25 8.25 9.68
C TRP A 86 -9.84 9.73 9.75
N VAL A 87 -10.04 10.51 8.70
CA VAL A 87 -9.62 11.92 8.62
C VAL A 87 -10.24 12.81 9.71
N LYS A 88 -11.48 12.53 10.13
CA LYS A 88 -12.15 13.28 11.21
C LYS A 88 -11.67 12.92 12.61
N ASN A 89 -11.31 11.65 12.85
CA ASN A 89 -10.93 11.17 14.18
C ASN A 89 -9.42 11.27 14.46
N LEU A 90 -8.60 11.69 13.49
CA LEU A 90 -7.19 12.04 13.72
C LEU A 90 -6.97 13.10 14.81
N THR A 91 -8.01 13.86 15.17
CA THR A 91 -7.95 14.84 16.26
C THR A 91 -8.35 14.28 17.63
N PHE A 92 -9.04 13.14 17.70
CA PHE A 92 -9.60 12.61 18.95
C PHE A 92 -9.81 11.09 18.87
N ILE A 93 -8.76 10.30 19.10
CA ILE A 93 -8.95 8.89 19.49
C ILE A 93 -8.64 8.81 20.99
N PRO A 94 -9.60 8.44 21.85
CA PRO A 94 -9.39 8.29 23.28
C PRO A 94 -8.65 6.99 23.60
N ASP A 95 -8.08 6.95 24.80
CA ASP A 95 -7.16 5.95 25.32
C ASP A 95 -7.45 4.49 24.92
N THR A 96 -6.78 3.95 23.90
CA THR A 96 -7.08 2.62 23.34
C THR A 96 -5.85 1.69 23.30
N PRO A 97 -5.98 0.41 23.70
CA PRO A 97 -4.88 -0.56 23.72
C PRO A 97 -4.27 -0.82 22.34
N SER A 98 -3.00 -1.26 22.29
CA SER A 98 -2.21 -1.60 21.08
C SER A 98 -2.96 -2.47 20.05
N ALA A 99 -3.84 -3.38 20.51
CA ALA A 99 -4.71 -4.18 19.62
C ALA A 99 -5.64 -3.32 18.73
N THR A 100 -6.00 -2.12 19.18
CA THR A 100 -6.83 -1.16 18.44
C THR A 100 -6.03 -0.43 17.36
N ILE A 101 -4.71 -0.30 17.51
CA ILE A 101 -3.81 0.19 16.46
C ILE A 101 -3.66 -0.86 15.35
N CYS A 102 -3.74 -2.16 15.67
CA CYS A 102 -3.83 -3.19 14.64
C CYS A 102 -5.15 -3.09 13.87
N ARG A 103 -6.29 -2.93 14.59
CA ARG A 103 -7.59 -2.62 13.97
C ARG A 103 -7.53 -1.41 13.09
N ILE A 104 -6.69 -0.45 13.49
CA ILE A 104 -6.17 0.75 12.84
C ILE A 104 -5.79 0.66 11.38
N PHE A 105 -4.96 -0.33 11.09
CA PHE A 105 -4.06 -0.22 9.96
C PHE A 105 -3.82 -1.61 9.36
N HIS A 106 -4.82 -2.10 8.65
CA HIS A 106 -4.77 -3.40 7.97
C HIS A 106 -4.00 -3.32 6.65
N ALA A 107 -3.50 -4.45 6.18
CA ALA A 107 -2.89 -4.54 4.86
C ALA A 107 -3.94 -4.27 3.75
N ILE A 108 -3.52 -3.65 2.65
CA ILE A 108 -4.40 -3.39 1.49
C ILE A 108 -4.77 -4.69 0.77
N ILE A 109 -3.92 -5.71 0.86
CA ILE A 109 -4.19 -7.09 0.48
C ILE A 109 -3.69 -7.92 1.66
N ASP A 110 -4.59 -8.64 2.34
CA ASP A 110 -4.24 -9.43 3.53
C ASP A 110 -4.45 -10.92 3.27
N GLU A 111 -5.64 -11.36 2.82
CA GLU A 111 -5.88 -12.78 2.53
C GLU A 111 -6.72 -13.08 1.26
N ALA A 112 -7.66 -12.23 0.82
CA ALA A 112 -8.29 -12.42 -0.50
C ALA A 112 -7.48 -11.70 -1.60
N PRO A 113 -7.42 -12.16 -2.87
CA PRO A 113 -7.90 -13.43 -3.43
C PRO A 113 -6.87 -14.58 -3.33
N PHE A 114 -5.91 -14.54 -2.40
CA PHE A 114 -4.77 -15.47 -2.39
C PHE A 114 -4.72 -16.32 -1.13
N ASP A 115 -4.71 -17.65 -1.27
CA ASP A 115 -4.68 -18.58 -0.12
C ASP A 115 -3.44 -18.43 0.80
N SER A 116 -2.44 -17.62 0.43
CA SER A 116 -1.32 -17.24 1.30
C SER A 116 -0.60 -15.98 0.81
N GLU A 117 0.12 -15.33 1.73
CA GLU A 117 1.04 -14.24 1.40
C GLU A 117 2.02 -14.62 0.28
N GLN A 118 2.55 -15.85 0.27
CA GLN A 118 3.53 -16.28 -0.73
C GLN A 118 2.93 -16.36 -2.13
N LEU A 119 1.67 -16.79 -2.25
CA LEU A 119 0.96 -16.82 -3.52
C LEU A 119 0.69 -15.40 -4.05
N GLU A 120 0.38 -14.45 -3.17
CA GLU A 120 0.28 -13.03 -3.52
C GLU A 120 1.60 -12.52 -4.11
N LEU A 121 2.73 -12.76 -3.44
CA LEU A 121 4.05 -12.33 -3.90
C LEU A 121 4.44 -12.98 -5.25
N GLN A 122 4.14 -14.28 -5.42
CA GLN A 122 4.36 -14.99 -6.69
C GLN A 122 3.49 -14.44 -7.81
N TRP A 123 2.27 -14.02 -7.51
CA TRP A 123 1.39 -13.39 -8.49
C TRP A 123 1.95 -12.03 -8.94
N TRP A 124 2.46 -11.21 -8.01
CA TRP A 124 3.14 -9.96 -8.36
C TRP A 124 4.33 -10.17 -9.29
N ASP A 125 5.10 -11.25 -9.10
CA ASP A 125 6.23 -11.61 -9.98
C ASP A 125 5.83 -11.98 -11.40
N GLN A 126 4.59 -12.46 -11.59
CA GLN A 126 4.06 -12.89 -12.89
C GLN A 126 3.56 -11.73 -13.75
N LEU A 127 3.23 -10.58 -13.15
CA LEU A 127 2.76 -9.42 -13.91
C LEU A 127 3.78 -9.00 -14.97
N PRO A 128 3.39 -8.52 -16.16
CA PRO A 128 4.35 -8.10 -17.20
C PRO A 128 5.37 -7.04 -16.75
N LEU A 129 6.57 -7.02 -17.34
CA LEU A 129 7.51 -5.91 -17.14
C LEU A 129 6.97 -4.65 -17.80
N VAL A 130 7.15 -3.50 -17.14
CA VAL A 130 6.65 -2.20 -17.59
C VAL A 130 7.83 -1.24 -17.79
N PRO A 131 8.55 -1.32 -18.93
CA PRO A 131 9.76 -0.53 -19.17
C PRO A 131 9.47 0.95 -19.48
N VAL A 132 8.22 1.31 -19.79
CA VAL A 132 7.85 2.69 -20.14
C VAL A 132 7.81 3.61 -18.91
N VAL A 133 7.57 3.07 -17.71
CA VAL A 133 7.49 3.84 -16.46
C VAL A 133 8.88 4.14 -15.95
N THR A 134 9.17 5.43 -15.75
CA THR A 134 10.45 5.92 -15.21
C THR A 134 10.27 6.64 -13.89
N LYS A 135 9.06 7.08 -13.55
CA LYS A 135 8.75 7.68 -12.25
C LYS A 135 7.52 7.01 -11.64
N LEU A 136 7.61 6.65 -10.36
CA LEU A 136 6.52 6.05 -9.61
C LEU A 136 6.20 6.87 -8.36
N PHE A 137 4.94 7.28 -8.23
CA PHE A 137 4.40 7.88 -7.03
C PHE A 137 3.39 6.94 -6.39
N LEU A 138 3.60 6.63 -5.12
CA LEU A 138 2.65 5.90 -4.28
C LEU A 138 2.15 6.83 -3.18
N ARG A 139 0.88 7.22 -3.31
CA ARG A 139 0.22 8.12 -2.37
C ARG A 139 -0.40 7.31 -1.24
N GLN A 140 -0.09 7.71 -0.02
CA GLN A 140 -0.88 7.36 1.15
C GLN A 140 -2.16 8.19 1.12
N GLN A 141 -3.29 7.55 0.83
CA GLN A 141 -4.62 8.17 0.89
C GLN A 141 -5.62 7.36 1.71
N SER A 142 -5.42 6.05 1.81
CA SER A 142 -6.21 5.19 2.69
C SER A 142 -5.51 4.89 4.00
N ARG A 143 -6.32 4.42 4.95
CA ARG A 143 -5.92 3.79 6.21
C ARG A 143 -5.16 2.47 6.00
N GLY A 144 -5.37 1.83 4.85
CA GLY A 144 -4.72 0.57 4.48
C GLY A 144 -3.21 0.72 4.31
N ARG A 145 -2.47 -0.29 4.74
CA ARG A 145 -1.01 -0.40 4.61
C ARG A 145 -0.68 -1.29 3.43
N TRP A 146 0.16 -0.82 2.54
CA TRP A 146 0.82 -1.74 1.62
C TRP A 146 1.95 -2.45 2.35
N ARG A 147 2.03 -3.77 2.22
CA ARG A 147 3.13 -4.51 2.81
C ARG A 147 4.44 -4.19 2.05
N PRO A 148 5.57 -3.96 2.73
CA PRO A 148 6.82 -3.62 2.06
C PRO A 148 7.33 -4.70 1.10
N ASP A 149 7.07 -5.98 1.40
CA ASP A 149 7.41 -7.10 0.52
C ASP A 149 6.59 -7.10 -0.76
N ALA A 150 5.27 -6.90 -0.72
CA ALA A 150 4.45 -6.74 -1.94
C ALA A 150 5.04 -5.66 -2.87
N PHE A 151 5.46 -4.52 -2.31
CA PHE A 151 6.15 -3.48 -3.07
C PHE A 151 7.50 -3.91 -3.65
N ALA A 152 8.25 -4.77 -2.97
CA ALA A 152 9.50 -5.29 -3.50
C ALA A 152 9.28 -6.03 -4.82
N HIS A 153 8.18 -6.79 -4.90
CA HIS A 153 7.78 -7.52 -6.10
C HIS A 153 7.20 -6.60 -7.16
N ILE A 154 6.30 -5.68 -6.80
CA ILE A 154 5.74 -4.67 -7.71
C ILE A 154 6.84 -3.81 -8.35
N PHE A 155 7.80 -3.30 -7.56
CA PHE A 155 8.84 -2.40 -8.06
C PHE A 155 9.84 -3.09 -8.98
N SER A 156 10.05 -4.39 -8.79
CA SER A 156 10.89 -5.20 -9.68
C SER A 156 10.37 -5.22 -11.13
N ARG A 157 9.08 -4.92 -11.33
CA ARG A 157 8.44 -4.90 -12.65
C ARG A 157 8.69 -3.61 -13.44
N PHE A 158 9.34 -2.61 -12.85
CA PHE A 158 9.70 -1.34 -13.51
C PHE A 158 11.21 -1.26 -13.79
N PRO A 159 11.73 -1.93 -14.85
CA PRO A 159 13.18 -2.06 -15.07
C PRO A 159 13.89 -0.73 -15.40
N ARG A 160 13.13 0.30 -15.74
CA ARG A 160 13.64 1.65 -16.08
C ARG A 160 13.27 2.70 -15.05
N LEU A 161 12.88 2.29 -13.85
CA LEU A 161 12.53 3.21 -12.77
C LEU A 161 13.74 4.09 -12.40
N GLU A 162 13.56 5.41 -12.48
CA GLU A 162 14.57 6.44 -12.15
C GLU A 162 14.20 7.21 -10.88
N GLU A 163 12.91 7.42 -10.62
CA GLU A 163 12.43 8.12 -9.43
C GLU A 163 11.30 7.35 -8.74
N LEU A 164 11.46 7.07 -7.45
CA LEU A 164 10.45 6.44 -6.61
C LEU A 164 10.09 7.36 -5.45
N HIS A 165 8.81 7.70 -5.34
CA HIS A 165 8.24 8.45 -4.23
C HIS A 165 7.23 7.57 -3.52
N TYR A 166 7.58 7.12 -2.31
CA TYR A 166 6.79 6.21 -1.52
C TYR A 166 6.37 6.88 -0.20
N LYS A 167 5.06 6.93 0.08
CA LYS A 167 4.53 7.37 1.36
C LYS A 167 4.17 6.17 2.24
N SER A 168 4.96 5.89 3.26
CA SER A 168 4.73 4.78 4.19
C SER A 168 3.95 5.25 5.42
N TRP A 169 3.19 4.33 6.00
CA TRP A 169 2.70 4.50 7.36
C TRP A 169 3.85 4.36 8.36
N ARG A 170 3.83 5.16 9.43
CA ARG A 170 4.65 4.88 10.62
C ARG A 170 4.07 3.67 11.34
N GLU A 171 4.95 2.76 11.70
CA GLU A 171 4.65 1.61 12.54
C GLU A 171 5.01 1.86 13.99
N TRP A 172 4.24 1.22 14.88
CA TRP A 172 4.43 1.35 16.30
C TRP A 172 4.47 -0.02 17.02
N ASP A 173 5.03 -0.04 18.23
CA ASP A 173 5.10 -1.20 19.14
C ASP A 173 5.64 -2.49 18.51
N SER A 174 4.98 -3.63 18.79
CA SER A 174 5.35 -4.98 18.38
C SER A 174 5.37 -5.17 16.86
N MET A 175 4.58 -4.39 16.12
CA MET A 175 4.50 -4.43 14.65
C MET A 175 5.73 -3.82 13.97
N LYS A 176 6.45 -2.92 14.68
CA LYS A 176 7.62 -2.22 14.15
C LYS A 176 8.70 -3.20 13.71
N ARG A 177 9.01 -4.22 14.53
CA ARG A 177 10.08 -5.16 14.23
C ARG A 177 9.83 -5.95 12.95
N ASP A 178 8.59 -6.40 12.74
CA ASP A 178 8.22 -7.13 11.53
C ASP A 178 8.29 -6.21 10.31
N THR A 179 7.73 -5.01 10.40
CA THR A 179 7.76 -4.06 9.30
C THR A 179 9.16 -3.57 8.96
N ASP A 180 10.03 -3.37 9.96
CA ASP A 180 11.44 -3.05 9.75
C ASP A 180 12.13 -4.18 8.98
N ARG A 181 11.85 -5.45 9.32
CA ARG A 181 12.39 -6.62 8.59
C ARG A 181 11.88 -6.66 7.15
N ARG A 182 10.58 -6.47 6.91
CA ARG A 182 10.00 -6.43 5.55
C ARG A 182 10.54 -5.23 4.76
N SER A 183 10.75 -4.09 5.39
CA SER A 183 11.34 -2.90 4.76
C SER A 183 12.80 -3.12 4.36
N GLN A 184 13.59 -3.85 5.16
CA GLN A 184 14.93 -4.25 4.75
C GLN A 184 14.91 -5.11 3.47
N TYR A 185 13.94 -6.01 3.34
CA TYR A 185 13.76 -6.78 2.12
C TYR A 185 13.41 -5.89 0.92
N LEU A 186 12.48 -4.94 1.09
CA LEU A 186 12.14 -3.94 0.08
C LEU A 186 13.37 -3.17 -0.42
N PHE A 187 14.19 -2.61 0.48
CA PHE A 187 15.35 -1.81 0.08
C PHE A 187 16.42 -2.64 -0.63
N LYS A 188 16.64 -3.89 -0.19
CA LYS A 188 17.54 -4.83 -0.88
C LYS A 188 17.01 -5.17 -2.28
N SER A 189 15.69 -5.33 -2.43
CA SER A 189 15.05 -5.59 -3.73
C SER A 189 15.22 -4.40 -4.68
N ILE A 190 14.94 -3.18 -4.21
CA ILE A 190 15.11 -1.95 -5.00
C ILE A 190 16.54 -1.83 -5.52
N GLN A 191 17.54 -2.06 -4.66
CA GLN A 191 18.96 -2.03 -5.04
C GLN A 191 19.30 -3.09 -6.10
N ARG A 192 18.62 -4.24 -6.09
CA ARG A 192 18.88 -5.35 -7.00
C ARG A 192 18.21 -5.18 -8.37
N PHE A 193 16.96 -4.70 -8.41
CA PHE A 193 16.15 -4.70 -9.62
C PHE A 193 16.01 -3.33 -10.29
N ASN A 194 16.20 -2.23 -9.55
CA ASN A 194 16.07 -0.87 -10.07
C ASN A 194 17.44 -0.17 -10.18
N LEU A 195 18.35 -0.74 -10.96
CA LEU A 195 19.73 -0.25 -11.12
C LEU A 195 19.84 1.18 -11.67
N ASN A 196 18.78 1.65 -12.35
CA ASN A 196 18.70 3.00 -12.92
C ASN A 196 18.08 4.04 -11.95
N LEU A 197 17.75 3.63 -10.72
CA LEU A 197 17.10 4.51 -9.74
C LEU A 197 18.07 5.61 -9.30
N LYS A 198 17.70 6.86 -9.58
CA LYS A 198 18.47 8.08 -9.24
C LYS A 198 17.93 8.77 -8.00
N ARG A 199 16.63 8.63 -7.73
CA ARG A 199 15.96 9.29 -6.61
C ARG A 199 15.03 8.31 -5.89
N LEU A 200 15.25 8.16 -4.60
CA LEU A 200 14.36 7.49 -3.68
C LEU A 200 13.91 8.50 -2.63
N ALA A 201 12.61 8.77 -2.58
CA ALA A 201 12.00 9.63 -1.57
C ALA A 201 10.98 8.82 -0.77
N ILE A 202 11.24 8.66 0.52
CA ILE A 202 10.36 7.96 1.44
C ILE A 202 9.82 8.98 2.42
N PHE A 203 8.51 9.10 2.49
CA PHE A 203 7.84 9.95 3.45
C PHE A 203 7.07 9.08 4.40
N GLU A 204 7.55 9.02 5.63
CA GLU A 204 6.81 8.41 6.72
C GLU A 204 5.86 9.48 7.30
N ASN A 205 4.58 9.18 7.38
CA ASN A 205 3.62 10.11 7.98
C ASN A 205 3.86 10.20 9.50
N PHE A 206 4.50 11.29 9.92
CA PHE A 206 4.83 11.61 11.31
C PHE A 206 3.85 12.63 11.85
N ASP A 207 2.64 12.19 12.17
CA ASP A 207 1.78 12.99 13.05
C ASP A 207 2.21 12.74 14.51
N GLN A 208 2.69 13.79 15.18
CA GLN A 208 3.17 13.73 16.56
C GLN A 208 2.04 13.38 17.54
N HIS A 209 0.79 13.60 17.16
CA HIS A 209 -0.37 13.19 17.93
C HIS A 209 -0.42 11.66 18.11
N TYR A 210 0.12 10.88 17.17
CA TYR A 210 0.25 9.43 17.32
C TYR A 210 1.28 9.03 18.40
N SER A 211 2.43 9.70 18.49
CA SER A 211 3.47 9.37 19.49
C SER A 211 3.08 9.73 20.92
N ALA A 212 2.42 10.88 21.11
CA ALA A 212 1.97 11.34 22.42
C ALA A 212 0.87 10.43 23.00
N PHE A 213 0.07 9.81 22.12
CA PHE A 213 -0.91 8.80 22.47
C PHE A 213 -0.23 7.56 23.05
N GLN A 214 0.82 7.04 22.41
CA GLN A 214 1.47 5.80 22.84
C GLN A 214 2.25 5.87 24.16
N GLN A 215 2.94 6.99 24.44
CA GLN A 215 3.71 7.12 25.67
C GLN A 215 2.85 7.03 26.94
N ARG A 216 1.54 7.31 26.85
CA ARG A 216 0.58 7.14 27.95
C ARG A 216 0.21 5.69 28.28
N PHE A 217 0.57 4.71 27.44
CA PHE A 217 0.19 3.29 27.61
C PHE A 217 1.36 2.37 27.99
N MET A 218 2.56 2.90 28.10
CA MET A 218 3.79 2.14 28.40
C MET A 218 4.28 2.34 29.85
N ASP A 219 3.55 3.10 30.67
CA ASP A 219 3.69 3.23 32.13
C ASP A 219 2.50 2.55 32.83
#